data_AF-A0A5C8E7N8-F1
#
_entry.id   AF-A0A5C8E7N8-F1
#
_cell.length_a   1.000
_cell.length_b   1.000
_cell.length_c   1.000
_cell.angle_alpha   90.00
_cell.angle_beta   90.00
_cell.angle_gamma   90.00
#
_symmetry.space_group_name_H-M   'P 1'
#
loop_
_entity.id
_entity.type
_entity.pdbx_description
1 polymer ?
#
loop_
_entity_poly.entity_id
_entity_poly.type
_entity_poly.pdbx_seq_one_letter_code
_entity_poly.pdbx_strand_id
1 'polypeptide(L)' 'MKTTSFAVGAAFAAAVLMSASGAQAQKKYDPGASDTEIKLGQTVPHSGPGSLYGVLGRVAVAYFEMINEKGGINGRKIKM' A
#
# COMPACT_ATOMS: atom_id res chain seq x y z
N MET A 1 25.97 15.36 45.64
CA MET A 1 25.66 14.04 45.01
C MET A 1 24.18 13.83 44.66
N LYS A 2 23.27 14.82 44.79
CA LYS A 2 21.85 14.64 44.39
C LYS A 2 21.50 15.20 43.00
N THR A 3 22.31 16.13 42.48
CA THR A 3 22.10 16.79 41.18
C THR A 3 22.57 15.97 39.99
N THR A 4 23.60 15.13 40.17
CA THR A 4 24.12 14.23 39.11
C THR A 4 23.15 13.10 38.76
N SER A 5 22.41 12.56 39.75
CA SER A 5 21.44 11.48 39.51
C SER A 5 20.22 11.93 38.67
N PHE A 6 19.82 13.19 38.79
CA PHE A 6 18.72 13.76 38.01
C PHE A 6 19.10 13.95 36.53
N ALA A 7 20.33 14.39 36.27
CA ALA A 7 20.84 14.58 34.91
C ALA A 7 20.97 13.26 34.15
N VAL A 8 21.41 12.18 34.83
CA VAL A 8 21.50 10.84 34.25
C VAL A 8 20.11 10.27 33.94
N GLY A 9 19.12 10.49 34.81
CA GLY A 9 17.74 10.08 34.57
C GLY A 9 17.10 10.79 33.36
N ALA A 10 17.34 12.09 33.20
CA ALA A 10 16.83 12.87 32.09
C ALA A 10 17.46 12.45 30.74
N ALA A 11 18.76 12.17 30.71
CA ALA A 11 19.45 11.70 29.51
C ALA A 11 18.95 10.31 29.06
N PHE A 12 18.68 9.42 30.02
CA PHE A 12 18.14 8.10 29.73
C PHE A 12 16.70 8.17 29.18
N ALA A 13 15.85 9.03 29.76
CA ALA A 13 14.50 9.26 29.26
C ALA A 13 14.48 9.85 27.84
N ALA A 14 15.39 10.79 27.54
CA ALA A 14 15.54 11.34 26.19
C ALA A 14 15.99 10.27 25.17
N ALA A 15 16.94 9.40 25.55
CA ALA A 15 17.39 8.31 24.69
C ALA A 15 16.27 7.28 24.39
N VAL A 16 15.42 6.98 25.39
CA VAL A 16 14.24 6.11 25.20
C VAL A 16 13.22 6.75 24.26
N LEU A 17 12.94 8.04 24.40
CA LEU A 17 12.02 8.77 23.50
C LEU A 17 12.56 8.85 22.07
N MET A 18 13.86 9.00 21.90
CA MET A 18 14.51 8.99 20.57
C MET A 18 14.58 7.57 19.96
N SER A 19 14.49 6.52 20.77
CA SER A 19 14.39 5.14 20.27
C SER A 19 12.97 4.75 19.80
N ALA A 20 11.96 5.58 20.11
CA ALA A 20 10.57 5.36 19.69
C ALA A 20 10.24 5.91 18.28
N SER A 21 11.20 6.55 17.60
CA SER A 21 11.04 7.01 16.22
C SER A 21 11.17 5.84 15.24
N GLY A 22 10.16 4.97 15.25
CA GLY A 22 10.20 3.76 14.45
C GLY A 22 8.99 2.87 14.58
N ALA A 23 7.84 3.39 15.01
CA ALA A 23 6.58 2.81 14.56
C ALA A 23 6.47 3.06 13.04
N GLN A 24 7.31 2.37 12.26
CA GLN A 24 7.00 2.05 10.89
C GLN A 24 5.67 1.32 11.00
N ALA A 25 4.57 2.04 10.80
CA ALA A 25 3.26 1.44 10.64
C ALA A 25 3.45 0.40 9.53
N GLN A 26 3.66 -0.86 9.91
CA GLN A 26 3.83 -1.95 8.98
C GLN A 26 2.54 -1.94 8.19
N LYS A 27 2.60 -1.43 6.96
CA LYS A 27 1.42 -1.15 6.18
C LYS A 27 0.76 -2.49 5.92
N LYS A 28 -0.29 -2.76 6.70
CA LYS A 28 -0.95 -4.05 6.72
C LYS A 28 -1.88 -4.09 5.53
N TYR A 29 -1.30 -4.43 4.39
CA TYR A 29 -2.04 -4.64 3.15
C TYR A 29 -2.46 -6.09 3.05
N ASP A 30 -3.67 -6.30 2.53
CA ASP A 30 -4.08 -7.60 2.04
C ASP A 30 -3.26 -7.97 0.79
N PRO A 31 -3.20 -9.28 0.43
CA PRO A 31 -2.56 -9.70 -0.80
C PRO A 31 -3.06 -8.89 -2.01
N GLY A 32 -2.11 -8.40 -2.81
CA GLY A 32 -2.41 -7.58 -3.98
C GLY A 32 -2.43 -6.07 -3.72
N ALA A 33 -2.20 -5.61 -2.49
CA ALA A 33 -2.09 -4.18 -2.19
C ALA A 33 -0.67 -3.79 -1.73
N SER A 34 -0.17 -2.66 -2.23
CA SER A 34 1.03 -1.98 -1.74
C SER A 34 0.87 -0.46 -1.79
N ASP A 35 1.88 0.29 -1.35
CA ASP A 35 1.90 1.76 -1.46
C ASP A 35 1.76 2.32 -2.86
N THR A 36 2.11 1.54 -3.87
CA THR A 36 2.23 2.00 -5.26
C THR A 36 1.31 1.24 -6.20
N GLU A 37 0.79 0.07 -5.79
CA GLU A 37 0.03 -0.82 -6.66
C GLU A 37 -1.20 -1.42 -5.95
N ILE A 38 -2.26 -1.61 -6.73
CA ILE A 38 -3.44 -2.41 -6.41
C ILE A 38 -3.59 -3.46 -7.51
N LYS A 39 -3.53 -4.75 -7.17
CA LYS A 39 -3.74 -5.86 -8.08
C LYS A 39 -5.20 -6.29 -8.04
N LEU A 40 -5.85 -6.35 -9.21
CA LEU A 40 -7.22 -6.83 -9.35
C LEU A 40 -7.25 -8.03 -10.28
N GLY A 41 -7.81 -9.13 -9.81
CA GLY A 41 -8.13 -10.27 -10.67
C GLY A 41 -9.43 -10.02 -11.44
N GLN A 42 -9.55 -10.64 -12.60
CA GLN A 42 -10.79 -10.69 -13.36
C GLN A 42 -11.24 -12.14 -13.55
N THR A 43 -12.54 -12.39 -13.37
CA THR A 43 -13.16 -13.67 -13.72
C THR A 43 -14.07 -13.42 -14.90
N VAL A 44 -13.54 -13.65 -16.11
CA VAL A 44 -14.29 -13.48 -17.36
C VAL A 44 -13.97 -14.66 -18.29
N PRO A 45 -14.97 -15.23 -18.99
CA PRO A 45 -14.72 -16.28 -19.95
C PRO A 45 -14.02 -15.70 -21.19
N HIS A 46 -12.72 -15.94 -21.32
CA HIS A 46 -11.97 -15.57 -22.52
C HIS A 46 -12.09 -16.62 -23.65
N SER A 47 -12.65 -17.79 -23.35
CA SER A 47 -12.79 -18.92 -24.29
C SER A 47 -14.14 -19.63 -24.11
N GLY A 48 -14.45 -20.57 -25.02
CA GLY A 48 -15.67 -21.36 -25.01
C GLY A 48 -16.94 -20.57 -25.39
N PRO A 49 -18.14 -21.12 -25.10
CA PRO A 49 -19.42 -20.51 -25.50
C PRO A 49 -19.66 -19.10 -24.94
N GLY A 50 -19.05 -18.77 -23.78
CA GLY A 50 -19.15 -17.46 -23.15
C GLY A 50 -18.12 -16.43 -23.64
N SER A 51 -17.23 -16.77 -24.57
CA SER A 51 -16.08 -15.93 -24.96
C SER A 51 -16.43 -14.52 -25.43
N LEU A 52 -17.66 -14.30 -25.92
CA LEU A 52 -18.19 -12.98 -26.28
C LEU A 52 -18.08 -11.98 -25.11
N TYR A 53 -18.25 -12.44 -23.87
CA TYR A 53 -18.13 -11.59 -22.68
C TYR A 53 -16.68 -11.24 -22.34
N GLY A 54 -15.68 -11.91 -22.93
CA GLY A 54 -14.26 -11.62 -22.77
C GLY A 54 -13.86 -10.19 -23.16
N VAL A 55 -14.70 -9.50 -23.95
CA VAL A 55 -14.53 -8.07 -24.24
C VAL A 55 -14.64 -7.20 -22.99
N LEU A 56 -15.48 -7.58 -22.01
CA LEU A 56 -15.66 -6.83 -20.75
C LEU A 56 -14.34 -6.77 -19.96
N GLY A 57 -13.59 -7.88 -19.94
CA GLY A 57 -12.28 -7.94 -19.32
C GLY A 57 -11.25 -7.01 -19.97
N ARG A 58 -11.20 -7.00 -21.31
CA ARG A 58 -10.31 -6.10 -22.05
C ARG A 58 -10.68 -4.63 -21.86
N VAL A 59 -11.97 -4.32 -21.82
CA VAL A 59 -12.46 -2.96 -21.55
C VAL A 59 -12.09 -2.53 -20.13
N ALA A 60 -12.21 -3.42 -19.13
CA ALA A 60 -11.80 -3.12 -17.77
C ALA A 60 -10.30 -2.79 -17.71
N VAL A 61 -9.43 -3.59 -18.34
CA VAL A 61 -7.98 -3.31 -18.42
C VAL A 61 -7.72 -1.92 -18.98
N ALA A 62 -8.27 -1.61 -20.16
CA ALA A 62 -8.09 -0.31 -20.81
C ALA A 62 -8.61 0.86 -19.96
N TYR A 63 -9.72 0.67 -19.24
CA TYR A 63 -10.27 1.67 -18.35
C TYR A 63 -9.33 1.98 -17.18
N PHE A 64 -8.75 0.95 -16.55
CA PHE A 64 -7.82 1.15 -15.45
C PHE A 64 -6.44 1.65 -15.92
N GLU A 65 -6.02 1.35 -17.15
CA GLU A 65 -4.86 2.01 -17.79
C GLU A 65 -5.09 3.53 -17.91
N MET A 66 -6.26 3.96 -18.39
CA MET A 66 -6.62 5.37 -18.44
C MET A 66 -6.66 6.03 -17.05
N ILE A 67 -7.16 5.34 -16.01
CA ILE A 67 -7.10 5.83 -14.63
C ILE A 67 -5.65 5.96 -14.17
N ASN A 68 -4.81 4.99 -14.50
CA ASN A 68 -3.39 5.02 -14.17
C ASN A 68 -2.71 6.23 -14.80
N GLU A 69 -2.96 6.53 -16.07
CA GLU A 69 -2.44 7.73 -16.74
C GLU A 69 -2.82 9.02 -16.00
N LYS A 70 -4.00 9.05 -15.36
CA LYS A 70 -4.49 10.17 -14.54
C LYS A 70 -4.01 10.17 -13.08
N GLY A 71 -3.03 9.33 -12.74
CA GLY A 71 -2.42 9.27 -11.40
C GLY A 71 -2.87 8.10 -10.52
N GLY A 72 -3.75 7.23 -11.03
CA GLY A 72 -4.21 6.07 -10.28
C GLY A 72 -5.25 6.40 -9.20
N ILE A 73 -5.48 5.49 -8.28
CA ILE A 73 -6.39 5.66 -7.13
C ILE A 73 -5.57 5.91 -5.88
N ASN A 74 -5.73 7.09 -5.27
CA ASN A 74 -4.94 7.51 -4.10
C ASN A 74 -3.42 7.42 -4.35
N GLY A 75 -2.97 7.72 -5.57
CA GLY A 75 -1.56 7.62 -5.98
C GLY A 75 -1.08 6.19 -6.29
N ARG A 76 -1.96 5.20 -6.26
CA ARG A 76 -1.65 3.78 -6.50
C ARG A 76 -2.11 3.37 -7.89
N LYS A 77 -1.24 2.72 -8.65
CA LYS A 77 -1.56 2.20 -9.98
C LYS A 77 -2.32 0.89 -9.86
N ILE A 78 -3.29 0.68 -10.73
CA ILE A 78 -4.07 -0.56 -10.80
C ILE A 78 -3.38 -1.50 -11.78
N LYS A 79 -3.15 -2.74 -11.38
CA LYS A 79 -2.67 -3.81 -12.27
C LYS A 79 -3.74 -4.89 -12.36
N MET A 80 -4.20 -5.14 -13.58
CA MET A 80 -5.19 -6.17 -13.90
C MET A 80 -4.56 -7.34 -14.65
#